data_AF-A0A212KCF1-F1
#
_entry.id   AF-A0A212KCF1-F1
#
_cell.length_a   1.000
_cell.length_b   1.000
_cell.length_c   1.000
_cell.angle_alpha   90.00
_cell.angle_beta   90.00
_cell.angle_gamma   90.00
#
_symmetry.space_group_name_H-M   'P 1'
#
loop_
_entity.id
_entity.type
_entity.pdbx_description
1 polymer ?
#
loop_
_entity_poly.entity_id
_entity_poly.type
_entity_poly.pdbx_seq_one_letter_code
_entity_poly.pdbx_strand_id
1 'polypeptide(L)'
;MANKPILIIQMQRLGDLVLSYPLMGWLSRLYPDNPLWVVGEEMFFAELMELSPTATYFAYDAAPGLRKNAYRMVINLSHRPEAIALAGALDAEERIGAYRDKTTGAMFINGDWQVYRASLVNNNRYNLYHWADMNALDVVPPDRLRTTSWPKPRETAATASAHIGLFLGASEQDKHPDAGFWTALAGELLEAGHRPVLLGGEAEKPLGGEVAKALGAPALNLTGHFSVSALCRFLRELDLFVTPDTGPMHLAVWTGTPVLNISTGPVNAWETGPFSPGHFVLRAALPCVGCWHCTQGSVLCKEALHASRTAYLIHELVSKKEKNLHRFALPDQELLRTARDSHNLFHLEQIIGETPPRQVTALFWQAFFGNRTGIFTDAELRQAWKNFAEASPGNGPAFIQALVKLSKELSLHLRGSHAASVNTETFWASFPLPLRPLTSYMHLSLQNGMFKNAAFAQALELVERLISLH
;
A
#
# COMPACT_ATOMS: atom_id res chain seq x y z
N MET A 1 31.33 12.94 -19.44
CA MET A 1 30.18 13.74 -18.96
C MET A 1 29.58 12.97 -17.79
N ALA A 2 29.17 13.62 -16.71
CA ALA A 2 28.48 12.93 -15.63
C ALA A 2 27.18 12.29 -16.18
N ASN A 3 26.87 11.06 -15.78
CA ASN A 3 25.66 10.39 -16.24
C ASN A 3 24.42 11.10 -15.68
N LYS A 4 23.38 11.20 -16.50
CA LYS A 4 22.12 11.87 -16.13
C LYS A 4 21.49 11.14 -14.93
N PRO A 5 21.14 11.84 -13.84
CA PRO A 5 20.53 11.21 -12.68
C PRO A 5 19.13 10.65 -12.97
N ILE A 6 18.70 9.71 -12.14
CA ILE A 6 17.31 9.28 -12.01
C ILE A 6 16.73 9.98 -10.78
N LEU A 7 15.66 10.75 -10.96
CA LEU A 7 15.03 11.51 -9.89
C LEU A 7 13.70 10.88 -9.47
N ILE A 8 13.58 10.56 -8.18
CA ILE A 8 12.32 10.17 -7.55
C ILE A 8 11.76 11.39 -6.83
N ILE A 9 10.49 11.74 -7.06
CA ILE A 9 9.78 12.78 -6.32
C ILE A 9 8.79 12.09 -5.38
N GLN A 10 9.12 12.08 -4.08
CA GLN A 10 8.30 11.48 -3.03
C GLN A 10 8.18 12.47 -1.86
N MET A 11 7.23 13.40 -1.98
CA MET A 11 6.98 14.49 -1.04
C MET A 11 5.79 14.21 -0.11
N GLN A 12 5.46 12.93 0.10
CA GLN A 12 4.40 12.48 1.00
C GLN A 12 4.97 12.16 2.38
N ARG A 13 4.23 11.38 3.18
CA ARG A 13 4.57 11.12 4.59
C ARG A 13 5.76 10.15 4.70
N LEU A 14 6.29 10.04 5.91
CA LEU A 14 7.39 9.11 6.26
C LEU A 14 7.20 7.69 5.70
N GLY A 15 6.00 7.12 5.84
CA GLY A 15 5.69 5.79 5.31
C GLY A 15 5.85 5.69 3.80
N ASP A 16 5.30 6.66 3.06
CA ASP A 16 5.40 6.70 1.59
C ASP A 16 6.85 6.82 1.11
N LEU A 17 7.69 7.56 1.85
CA LEU A 17 9.12 7.65 1.58
C LEU A 17 9.80 6.29 1.74
N VAL A 18 9.57 5.59 2.84
CA VAL A 18 10.16 4.26 3.08
C VAL A 18 9.65 3.23 2.06
N LEU A 19 8.37 3.31 1.67
CA LEU A 19 7.79 2.48 0.62
C LEU A 19 8.39 2.73 -0.78
N SER A 20 9.19 3.77 -0.96
CA SER A 20 9.98 3.99 -2.19
C SER A 20 11.36 3.31 -2.15
N TYR A 21 11.82 2.81 -1.01
CA TYR A 21 13.15 2.18 -0.89
C TYR A 21 13.29 0.90 -1.73
N PRO A 22 12.26 0.02 -1.83
CA PRO A 22 12.26 -1.08 -2.79
C PRO A 22 12.58 -0.63 -4.23
N LEU A 23 11.92 0.44 -4.70
CA LEU A 23 12.18 1.06 -6.01
C LEU A 23 13.63 1.52 -6.14
N MET A 24 14.15 2.26 -5.16
CA MET A 24 15.54 2.72 -5.18
C MET A 24 16.53 1.56 -5.29
N GLY A 25 16.29 0.46 -4.56
CA GLY A 25 17.11 -0.75 -4.63
C GLY A 25 17.09 -1.42 -6.01
N TRP A 26 15.95 -1.41 -6.71
CA TRP A 26 15.89 -1.90 -8.08
C TRP A 26 16.59 -0.97 -9.06
N LEU A 27 16.35 0.34 -8.97
CA LEU A 27 16.95 1.32 -9.88
C LEU A 27 18.48 1.35 -9.78
N SER A 28 19.05 1.23 -8.57
CA SER A 28 20.51 1.19 -8.41
C SER A 28 21.16 -0.03 -9.06
N ARG A 29 20.44 -1.15 -9.17
CA ARG A 29 20.92 -2.35 -9.87
C ARG A 29 20.69 -2.29 -11.38
N LEU A 30 19.58 -1.69 -11.81
CA LEU A 30 19.25 -1.54 -13.24
C LEU A 30 20.09 -0.46 -13.93
N TYR A 31 20.43 0.60 -13.20
CA TYR A 31 21.13 1.77 -13.70
C TYR A 31 22.33 2.11 -12.79
N PRO A 32 23.32 1.22 -12.66
CA PRO A 32 24.43 1.39 -11.71
C PRO A 32 25.26 2.65 -11.97
N ASP A 33 25.28 3.12 -13.21
CA ASP A 33 26.05 4.30 -13.61
C ASP A 33 25.27 5.61 -13.48
N ASN A 34 23.96 5.57 -13.18
CA ASN A 34 23.11 6.76 -13.05
C ASN A 34 22.89 7.08 -11.56
N PRO A 35 23.29 8.27 -11.09
CA PRO A 35 23.04 8.67 -9.70
C PRO A 35 21.55 8.68 -9.37
N LEU A 36 21.18 8.13 -8.21
CA LEU A 36 19.82 8.22 -7.68
C LEU A 36 19.64 9.50 -6.87
N TRP A 37 18.68 10.31 -7.26
CA TRP A 37 18.29 11.53 -6.56
C TRP A 37 16.87 11.40 -6.05
N VAL A 38 16.57 11.99 -4.88
CA VAL A 38 15.24 11.97 -4.28
C VAL A 38 14.85 13.38 -3.84
N VAL A 39 13.68 13.85 -4.25
CA VAL A 39 13.02 15.02 -3.67
C VAL A 39 12.03 14.55 -2.62
N GLY A 40 12.13 15.07 -1.40
CA GLY A 40 11.21 14.75 -0.31
C GLY A 40 11.12 15.88 0.71
N GLU A 41 10.38 15.64 1.78
CA GLU A 41 10.31 16.54 2.94
C GLU A 41 11.52 16.30 3.85
N GLU A 42 12.28 17.35 4.13
CA GLU A 42 13.53 17.27 4.90
C GLU A 42 13.32 16.65 6.28
N MET A 43 12.23 17.02 6.96
CA MET A 43 11.86 16.45 8.25
C MET A 43 11.65 14.92 8.23
N PHE A 44 11.39 14.31 7.07
CA PHE A 44 11.22 12.86 6.95
C PHE A 44 12.50 12.17 6.50
N PHE A 45 13.25 12.73 5.54
CA PHE A 45 14.43 12.03 5.01
C PHE A 45 15.71 12.29 5.81
N ALA A 46 15.86 13.45 6.49
CA ALA A 46 17.14 13.86 7.07
C ALA A 46 17.69 12.83 8.07
N GLU A 47 16.82 12.32 8.95
CA GLU A 47 17.19 11.28 9.93
C GLU A 47 17.24 9.86 9.36
N LEU A 48 16.78 9.66 8.12
CA LEU A 48 16.74 8.36 7.45
C LEU A 48 17.86 8.16 6.43
N MET A 49 18.68 9.18 6.14
CA MET A 49 19.73 9.08 5.12
C MET A 49 20.74 7.96 5.39
N GLU A 50 21.00 7.62 6.67
CA GLU A 50 21.88 6.50 7.03
C GLU A 50 21.24 5.12 6.78
N LEU A 51 19.92 5.05 6.71
CA LEU A 51 19.15 3.81 6.56
C LEU A 51 18.64 3.62 5.13
N SER A 52 18.54 4.70 4.36
CA SER A 52 18.01 4.65 3.01
C SER A 52 19.00 4.03 2.03
N PRO A 53 18.52 3.47 0.91
CA PRO A 53 19.39 3.12 -0.20
C PRO A 53 20.19 4.33 -0.68
N THR A 54 21.42 4.12 -1.14
CA THR A 54 22.32 5.20 -1.57
C THR A 54 21.66 6.12 -2.60
N ALA A 55 21.40 7.36 -2.18
CA ALA A 55 20.84 8.40 -3.02
C ALA A 55 21.19 9.80 -2.48
N THR A 56 21.11 10.81 -3.34
CA THR A 56 21.21 12.22 -2.95
C THR A 56 19.83 12.79 -2.68
N TYR A 57 19.60 13.31 -1.49
CA TYR A 57 18.31 13.88 -1.09
C TYR A 57 18.28 15.40 -1.27
N PHE A 58 17.11 15.90 -1.66
CA PHE A 58 16.84 17.32 -1.84
C PHE A 58 15.52 17.68 -1.18
N ALA A 59 15.52 18.73 -0.37
CA ALA A 59 14.28 19.42 0.01
C ALA A 59 13.66 20.09 -1.24
N TYR A 60 12.35 20.34 -1.22
CA TYR A 60 11.66 20.95 -2.35
C TYR A 60 12.23 22.35 -2.72
N ASP A 61 12.76 23.09 -1.75
CA ASP A 61 13.37 24.41 -1.96
C ASP A 61 14.59 24.37 -2.91
N ALA A 62 15.19 23.20 -3.12
CA ALA A 62 16.26 22.99 -4.10
C ALA A 62 15.74 22.89 -5.55
N ALA A 63 14.43 22.92 -5.78
CA ALA A 63 13.81 22.80 -7.11
C ALA A 63 14.41 23.72 -8.20
N PRO A 64 14.76 25.01 -7.93
CA PRO A 64 15.41 25.85 -8.94
C PRO A 64 16.77 25.32 -9.41
N GLY A 65 17.52 24.65 -8.53
CA GLY A 65 18.78 24.00 -8.87
C GLY A 65 18.57 22.72 -9.67
N LEU A 66 17.57 21.91 -9.31
CA LEU A 66 17.21 20.67 -10.01
C LEU A 66 16.85 20.93 -11.48
N ARG A 67 16.14 22.04 -11.77
CA ARG A 67 15.77 22.45 -13.13
C ARG A 67 16.94 22.73 -14.09
N LYS A 68 18.17 22.86 -13.57
CA LYS A 68 19.38 23.08 -14.37
C LYS A 68 20.00 21.78 -14.88
N ASN A 69 19.45 20.63 -14.53
CA ASN A 69 19.95 19.31 -14.91
C ASN A 69 19.04 18.64 -15.93
N ALA A 70 19.64 17.77 -16.75
CA ALA A 70 18.91 16.81 -17.57
C ALA A 70 18.90 15.45 -16.87
N TYR A 71 17.77 14.74 -16.93
CA TYR A 71 17.53 13.50 -16.22
C TYR A 71 17.39 12.31 -17.17
N ARG A 72 17.90 11.15 -16.77
CA ARG A 72 17.62 9.88 -17.47
C ARG A 72 16.15 9.50 -17.28
N MET A 73 15.62 9.75 -16.09
CA MET A 73 14.25 9.43 -15.74
C MET A 73 13.79 10.31 -14.58
N VAL A 74 12.54 10.76 -14.62
CA VAL A 74 11.84 11.38 -13.49
C VAL A 74 10.64 10.52 -13.13
N ILE A 75 10.59 10.04 -11.88
CA ILE A 75 9.52 9.22 -11.34
C ILE A 75 8.80 10.04 -10.26
N ASN A 76 7.62 10.56 -10.56
CA ASN A 76 6.81 11.26 -9.57
C ASN A 76 5.82 10.31 -8.89
N LEU A 77 6.09 10.00 -7.61
CA LEU A 77 5.23 9.17 -6.76
C LEU A 77 4.30 10.01 -5.88
N SER A 78 4.36 11.35 -5.99
CA SER A 78 3.59 12.28 -5.18
C SER A 78 2.42 12.88 -5.96
N HIS A 79 1.26 12.93 -5.32
CA HIS A 79 0.05 13.57 -5.85
C HIS A 79 -0.04 15.08 -5.53
N ARG A 80 0.99 15.67 -4.89
CA ARG A 80 0.99 17.09 -4.53
C ARG A 80 1.11 18.00 -5.77
N PRO A 81 0.36 19.12 -5.82
CA PRO A 81 0.44 20.04 -6.96
C PRO A 81 1.85 20.54 -7.27
N GLU A 82 2.68 20.76 -6.25
CA GLU A 82 4.05 21.23 -6.39
C GLU A 82 4.97 20.16 -6.99
N ALA A 83 4.83 18.91 -6.53
CA ALA A 83 5.58 17.76 -7.05
C ALA A 83 5.27 17.52 -8.53
N ILE A 84 3.98 17.59 -8.87
CA ILE A 84 3.45 17.50 -10.21
C ILE A 84 3.99 18.62 -11.13
N ALA A 85 4.01 19.85 -10.63
CA ALA A 85 4.54 20.99 -11.36
C ALA A 85 6.05 20.86 -11.57
N LEU A 86 6.79 20.39 -10.56
CA LEU A 86 8.21 20.10 -10.66
C LEU A 86 8.49 19.01 -11.70
N ALA A 87 7.80 17.86 -11.63
CA ALA A 87 7.96 16.76 -12.58
C ALA A 87 7.79 17.22 -14.03
N GLY A 88 6.79 18.07 -14.27
CA GLY A 88 6.54 18.70 -15.56
C GLY A 88 7.62 19.68 -16.00
N ALA A 89 8.22 20.41 -15.05
CA ALA A 89 9.23 21.43 -15.30
C ALA A 89 10.63 20.88 -15.66
N LEU A 90 10.97 19.66 -15.25
CA LEU A 90 12.30 19.06 -15.44
C LEU A 90 12.51 18.57 -16.89
N ASP A 91 13.76 18.59 -17.36
CA ASP A 91 14.17 18.01 -18.63
C ASP A 91 14.53 16.52 -18.42
N ALA A 92 13.75 15.60 -18.97
CA ALA A 92 13.89 14.17 -18.71
C ALA A 92 13.64 13.35 -19.98
N GLU A 93 14.49 12.35 -20.23
CA GLU A 93 14.30 11.40 -21.34
C GLU A 93 13.05 10.55 -21.14
N GLU A 94 12.73 10.23 -19.89
CA GLU A 94 11.58 9.43 -19.50
C GLU A 94 10.92 10.04 -18.27
N ARG A 95 9.59 9.98 -18.24
CA ARG A 95 8.79 10.52 -17.14
C ARG A 95 7.67 9.57 -16.79
N ILE A 96 7.61 9.18 -15.53
CA ILE A 96 6.61 8.27 -14.95
C ILE A 96 5.89 9.00 -13.81
N GLY A 97 4.59 8.76 -13.68
CA GLY A 97 3.73 9.42 -12.71
C GLY A 97 3.12 10.72 -13.21
N ALA A 98 2.45 11.42 -12.27
CA ALA A 98 1.69 12.61 -12.58
C ALA A 98 2.60 13.80 -12.88
N TYR A 99 2.27 14.60 -13.91
CA TYR A 99 3.00 15.81 -14.24
C TYR A 99 2.12 16.85 -14.93
N ARG A 100 2.57 18.11 -14.85
CA ARG A 100 1.96 19.21 -15.59
C ARG A 100 2.68 19.46 -16.90
N ASP A 101 1.99 19.32 -18.02
CA ASP A 101 2.57 19.61 -19.33
C ASP A 101 2.87 21.10 -19.50
N LYS A 102 4.07 21.44 -19.99
CA LYS A 102 4.53 22.83 -20.13
C LYS A 102 3.77 23.60 -21.20
N THR A 103 3.29 22.91 -22.24
CA THR A 103 2.69 23.54 -23.42
C THR A 103 1.20 23.80 -23.21
N THR A 104 0.49 22.80 -22.71
CA THR A 104 -0.96 22.85 -22.53
C THR A 104 -1.37 23.27 -21.11
N GLY A 105 -0.47 23.17 -20.13
CA GLY A 105 -0.80 23.35 -18.71
C GLY A 105 -1.64 22.21 -18.10
N ALA A 106 -2.04 21.23 -18.93
CA ALA A 106 -2.87 20.10 -18.51
C ALA A 106 -2.09 19.10 -17.65
N MET A 107 -2.85 18.31 -16.91
CA MET A 107 -2.35 17.26 -16.05
C MET A 107 -2.37 15.93 -16.78
N PHE A 108 -1.23 15.22 -16.76
CA PHE A 108 -1.09 13.89 -17.32
C PHE A 108 -0.52 12.94 -16.28
N ILE A 109 -0.75 11.64 -16.47
CA ILE A 109 -0.17 10.56 -15.68
C ILE A 109 0.47 9.56 -16.65
N ASN A 110 1.79 9.40 -16.58
CA ASN A 110 2.51 8.43 -17.38
C ASN A 110 2.73 7.12 -16.60
N GLY A 111 2.56 5.98 -17.28
CA GLY A 111 2.67 4.64 -16.72
C GLY A 111 1.29 3.99 -16.47
N ASP A 112 1.11 2.76 -16.97
CA ASP A 112 -0.14 2.00 -16.78
C ASP A 112 -0.40 1.79 -15.29
N TRP A 113 0.62 1.54 -14.48
CA TRP A 113 0.48 1.31 -13.04
C TRP A 113 0.28 2.59 -12.24
N GLN A 114 0.83 3.73 -12.67
CA GLN A 114 0.49 5.02 -12.07
C GLN A 114 -0.95 5.44 -12.36
N VAL A 115 -1.47 5.16 -13.56
CA VAL A 115 -2.90 5.34 -13.87
C VAL A 115 -3.76 4.40 -13.02
N TYR A 116 -3.35 3.12 -12.90
CA TYR A 116 -4.02 2.17 -12.02
C TYR A 116 -4.06 2.67 -10.57
N ARG A 117 -2.93 3.10 -10.01
CA ARG A 117 -2.84 3.66 -8.66
C ARG A 117 -3.79 4.85 -8.47
N ALA A 118 -3.80 5.80 -9.41
CA ALA A 118 -4.69 6.95 -9.35
C ALA A 118 -6.18 6.53 -9.42
N SER A 119 -6.48 5.42 -10.12
CA SER A 119 -7.85 4.91 -10.27
C SER A 119 -8.45 4.29 -9.00
N LEU A 120 -7.62 4.07 -7.97
CA LEU A 120 -8.02 3.48 -6.69
C LEU A 120 -8.58 4.49 -5.69
N VAL A 121 -8.46 5.79 -5.96
CA VAL A 121 -9.00 6.85 -5.09
C VAL A 121 -10.53 6.68 -4.96
N ASN A 122 -11.01 6.41 -3.74
CA ASN A 122 -12.39 6.01 -3.45
C ASN A 122 -12.88 4.71 -4.14
N ASN A 123 -11.96 3.88 -4.64
CA ASN A 123 -12.27 2.69 -5.45
C ASN A 123 -11.32 1.50 -5.18
N ASN A 124 -10.72 1.43 -3.99
CA ASN A 124 -9.69 0.45 -3.65
C ASN A 124 -10.21 -0.93 -3.22
N ARG A 125 -11.53 -1.17 -3.25
CA ARG A 125 -12.18 -2.37 -2.70
C ARG A 125 -11.60 -3.70 -3.22
N TYR A 126 -11.14 -3.70 -4.47
CA TYR A 126 -10.63 -4.89 -5.16
C TYR A 126 -9.14 -4.82 -5.46
N ASN A 127 -8.41 -3.87 -4.87
CA ASN A 127 -6.97 -3.78 -5.06
C ASN A 127 -6.23 -4.87 -4.26
N LEU A 128 -5.34 -5.58 -4.94
CA LEU A 128 -4.39 -6.56 -4.35
C LEU A 128 -2.94 -6.19 -4.66
N TYR A 129 -2.68 -4.99 -5.18
CA TYR A 129 -1.34 -4.48 -5.41
C TYR A 129 -0.90 -3.58 -4.26
N HIS A 130 0.33 -3.79 -3.82
CA HIS A 130 0.96 -3.00 -2.76
C HIS A 130 1.59 -1.72 -3.32
N TRP A 131 1.60 -0.61 -2.57
CA TRP A 131 2.16 0.66 -3.04
C TRP A 131 3.64 0.55 -3.41
N ALA A 132 4.44 -0.18 -2.63
CA ALA A 132 5.86 -0.40 -2.95
C ALA A 132 6.07 -1.19 -4.25
N ASP A 133 5.19 -2.15 -4.59
CA ASP A 133 5.26 -2.81 -5.90
C ASP A 133 4.87 -1.81 -7.00
N MET A 134 3.73 -1.13 -6.87
CA MET A 134 3.27 -0.13 -7.85
C MET A 134 4.24 1.03 -8.09
N ASN A 135 5.08 1.39 -7.12
CA ASN A 135 6.16 2.36 -7.33
C ASN A 135 7.16 1.89 -8.41
N ALA A 136 7.26 0.58 -8.63
CA ALA A 136 8.25 -0.05 -9.51
C ALA A 136 7.67 -0.68 -10.78
N LEU A 137 6.39 -1.05 -10.82
CA LEU A 137 5.83 -1.85 -11.92
C LEU A 137 5.90 -1.17 -13.31
N ASP A 138 6.00 0.15 -13.38
CA ASP A 138 6.18 0.87 -14.66
C ASP A 138 7.64 0.94 -15.15
N VAL A 139 8.62 0.69 -14.27
CA VAL A 139 10.05 0.94 -14.55
C VAL A 139 10.97 -0.26 -14.27
N VAL A 140 10.46 -1.29 -13.59
CA VAL A 140 11.20 -2.51 -13.28
C VAL A 140 10.63 -3.67 -14.12
N PRO A 141 11.45 -4.28 -14.98
CA PRO A 141 11.02 -5.41 -15.79
C PRO A 141 10.49 -6.60 -14.95
N PRO A 142 9.44 -7.32 -15.39
CA PRO A 142 8.85 -8.43 -14.63
C PRO A 142 9.82 -9.58 -14.29
N ASP A 143 10.84 -9.86 -15.10
CA ASP A 143 11.88 -10.84 -14.81
C ASP A 143 12.75 -10.44 -13.60
N ARG A 144 12.99 -9.13 -13.44
CA ARG A 144 13.72 -8.58 -12.29
C ARG A 144 12.88 -8.61 -11.04
N LEU A 145 11.58 -8.34 -11.14
CA LEU A 145 10.65 -8.54 -10.03
C LEU A 145 10.68 -10.00 -9.57
N ARG A 146 10.46 -10.96 -10.49
CA ARG A 146 10.41 -12.40 -10.18
C ARG A 146 11.66 -12.96 -9.51
N THR A 147 12.84 -12.42 -9.83
CA THR A 147 14.13 -12.89 -9.30
C THR A 147 14.59 -12.15 -8.03
N THR A 148 13.84 -11.15 -7.58
CA THR A 148 14.20 -10.36 -6.40
C THR A 148 13.89 -11.10 -5.10
N SER A 149 14.88 -11.27 -4.24
CA SER A 149 14.68 -11.76 -2.88
C SER A 149 14.47 -10.60 -1.90
N TRP A 150 13.51 -10.76 -1.00
CA TRP A 150 13.28 -9.83 0.11
C TRP A 150 13.74 -10.45 1.43
N PRO A 151 14.42 -9.68 2.31
CA PRO A 151 14.81 -10.18 3.61
C PRO A 151 13.57 -10.50 4.44
N LYS A 152 13.62 -11.61 5.18
CA LYS A 152 12.64 -11.95 6.21
C LYS A 152 12.94 -11.15 7.49
N PRO A 153 11.98 -11.03 8.42
CA PRO A 153 12.27 -10.53 9.75
C PRO A 153 13.46 -11.25 10.38
N ARG A 154 14.24 -10.50 11.16
CA ARG A 154 15.33 -11.01 11.97
C ARG A 154 14.83 -12.15 12.85
N GLU A 155 15.57 -13.25 12.85
CA GLU A 155 15.30 -14.33 13.78
C GLU A 155 15.63 -13.89 15.21
N THR A 156 14.63 -13.99 16.07
CA THR A 156 14.72 -13.79 17.51
C THR A 156 14.74 -15.16 18.18
N ALA A 157 15.55 -15.34 19.21
CA ALA A 157 15.52 -16.58 19.99
C ALA A 157 14.15 -16.72 20.66
N ALA A 158 13.61 -17.94 20.72
CA ALA A 158 12.42 -18.19 21.52
C ALA A 158 12.72 -17.83 22.98
N THR A 159 11.93 -16.93 23.55
CA THR A 159 12.12 -16.43 24.92
C THR A 159 10.82 -16.48 25.70
N ALA A 160 10.91 -16.82 26.98
CA ALA A 160 9.78 -16.72 27.89
C ALA A 160 9.48 -15.24 28.27
N SER A 161 10.46 -14.34 28.14
CA SER A 161 10.32 -12.91 28.43
C SER A 161 10.83 -12.10 27.23
N ALA A 162 9.90 -11.68 26.36
CA ALA A 162 10.18 -10.94 25.14
C ALA A 162 10.08 -9.43 25.37
N HIS A 163 10.93 -8.65 24.69
CA HIS A 163 10.77 -7.19 24.58
C HIS A 163 9.80 -6.86 23.45
N ILE A 164 8.66 -6.26 23.81
CA ILE A 164 7.56 -6.00 22.87
C ILE A 164 7.36 -4.50 22.76
N GLY A 165 7.58 -3.91 21.58
CA GLY A 165 7.27 -2.51 21.36
C GLY A 165 5.81 -2.34 20.96
N LEU A 166 5.05 -1.52 21.68
CA LEU A 166 3.67 -1.18 21.38
C LEU A 166 3.61 0.26 20.87
N PHE A 167 3.52 0.44 19.56
CA PHE A 167 3.38 1.78 18.98
C PHE A 167 1.91 2.21 19.00
N LEU A 168 1.58 3.25 19.77
CA LEU A 168 0.20 3.51 20.15
C LEU A 168 -0.63 4.24 19.09
N GLY A 169 0.01 5.13 18.33
CA GLY A 169 -0.66 6.08 17.45
C GLY A 169 -0.54 5.79 15.95
N ALA A 170 -1.33 6.53 15.19
CA ALA A 170 -1.30 6.60 13.73
C ALA A 170 -1.65 8.03 13.28
N SER A 171 -1.57 8.32 11.99
CA SER A 171 -1.85 9.67 11.47
C SER A 171 -3.29 10.16 11.69
N GLU A 172 -4.21 9.24 11.94
CA GLU A 172 -5.64 9.50 12.14
C GLU A 172 -6.13 8.67 13.32
N GLN A 173 -7.03 9.23 14.13
CA GLN A 173 -7.56 8.57 15.32
C GLN A 173 -8.19 7.22 14.97
N ASP A 174 -8.89 7.12 13.85
CA ASP A 174 -9.57 5.90 13.40
C ASP A 174 -8.64 4.75 13.03
N LYS A 175 -7.34 5.00 12.85
CA LYS A 175 -6.37 4.00 12.40
C LYS A 175 -5.68 3.25 13.52
N HIS A 176 -5.92 3.60 14.79
CA HIS A 176 -5.32 2.93 15.94
C HIS A 176 -6.35 2.57 17.03
N PRO A 177 -6.11 1.52 17.84
CA PRO A 177 -6.90 1.22 19.03
C PRO A 177 -6.89 2.36 20.07
N ASP A 178 -7.85 2.34 20.99
CA ASP A 178 -7.96 3.31 22.08
C ASP A 178 -7.08 2.97 23.29
N ALA A 179 -7.06 3.87 24.29
CA ALA A 179 -6.31 3.68 25.53
C ALA A 179 -6.75 2.44 26.31
N GLY A 180 -8.03 2.08 26.26
CA GLY A 180 -8.57 0.91 26.96
C GLY A 180 -8.00 -0.39 26.41
N PHE A 181 -8.00 -0.54 25.08
CA PHE A 181 -7.36 -1.67 24.41
C PHE A 181 -5.87 -1.76 24.73
N TRP A 182 -5.13 -0.65 24.61
CA TRP A 182 -3.68 -0.65 24.85
C TRP A 182 -3.33 -0.96 26.32
N THR A 183 -4.12 -0.45 27.26
CA THR A 183 -3.99 -0.75 28.70
C THR A 183 -4.20 -2.24 28.95
N ALA A 184 -5.30 -2.80 28.46
CA ALA A 184 -5.58 -4.23 28.63
C ALA A 184 -4.50 -5.09 27.97
N LEU A 185 -4.05 -4.75 26.76
CA LEU A 185 -3.03 -5.51 26.05
C LEU A 185 -1.69 -5.50 26.80
N ALA A 186 -1.22 -4.33 27.22
CA ALA A 186 0.03 -4.22 27.98
C ALA A 186 -0.06 -4.95 29.33
N GLY A 187 -1.20 -4.89 30.01
CA GLY A 187 -1.44 -5.65 31.25
C GLY A 187 -1.31 -7.15 31.05
N GLU A 188 -2.02 -7.71 30.07
CA GLU A 188 -1.96 -9.14 29.72
C GLU A 188 -0.53 -9.58 29.34
N LEU A 189 0.23 -8.74 28.63
CA LEU A 189 1.63 -9.03 28.28
C LEU A 189 2.55 -9.03 29.52
N LEU A 190 2.33 -8.13 30.48
CA LEU A 190 3.06 -8.12 31.75
C LEU A 190 2.75 -9.37 32.58
N GLU A 191 1.48 -9.75 32.68
CA GLU A 191 1.06 -10.97 33.39
C GLU A 191 1.64 -12.24 32.75
N ALA A 192 1.78 -12.25 31.42
CA ALA A 192 2.45 -13.32 30.68
C ALA A 192 3.99 -13.32 30.83
N GLY A 193 4.58 -12.39 31.59
CA GLY A 193 6.03 -12.31 31.85
C GLY A 193 6.84 -11.61 30.75
N HIS A 194 6.17 -10.95 29.80
CA HIS A 194 6.83 -10.17 28.76
C HIS A 194 7.10 -8.73 29.21
N ARG A 195 7.82 -7.97 28.38
CA ARG A 195 8.27 -6.61 28.67
C ARG A 195 7.73 -5.65 27.60
N PRO A 196 6.45 -5.24 27.69
CA PRO A 196 5.89 -4.27 26.77
C PRO A 196 6.49 -2.88 27.02
N VAL A 197 6.76 -2.13 25.95
CA VAL A 197 7.22 -0.74 25.99
C VAL A 197 6.31 0.09 25.10
N LEU A 198 5.77 1.18 25.64
CA LEU A 198 4.89 2.08 24.90
C LEU A 198 5.71 3.04 24.06
N LEU A 199 5.46 3.07 22.76
CA LEU A 199 6.17 3.86 21.76
C LEU A 199 5.17 4.77 21.04
N GLY A 200 5.67 5.91 20.58
CA GLY A 200 4.87 6.93 19.92
C GLY A 200 5.71 8.20 19.74
N GLY A 201 5.24 9.11 18.89
CA GLY A 201 5.83 10.44 18.76
C GLY A 201 5.37 11.38 19.86
N GLU A 202 5.64 12.67 19.67
CA GLU A 202 5.19 13.74 20.58
C GLU A 202 3.66 13.78 20.72
N ALA A 203 2.92 13.51 19.64
CA ALA A 203 1.46 13.50 19.64
C ALA A 203 0.86 12.38 20.50
N GLU A 204 1.60 11.30 20.72
CA GLU A 204 1.14 10.14 21.51
C GLU A 204 1.46 10.23 23.01
N LYS A 205 2.17 11.26 23.47
CA LYS A 205 2.48 11.45 24.91
C LYS A 205 1.25 11.40 25.82
N PRO A 206 0.11 12.05 25.49
CA PRO A 206 -1.10 11.96 26.30
C PRO A 206 -1.63 10.53 26.40
N LEU A 207 -1.70 9.82 25.26
CA LEU A 207 -2.20 8.45 25.18
C LEU A 207 -1.28 7.47 25.96
N GLY A 208 0.03 7.58 25.76
CA GLY A 208 1.00 6.76 26.51
C GLY A 208 0.97 7.04 28.01
N GLY A 209 0.78 8.29 28.41
CA GLY A 209 0.64 8.68 29.80
C GLY A 209 -0.62 8.11 30.45
N GLU A 210 -1.75 8.11 29.74
CA GLU A 210 -3.01 7.51 30.18
C GLU A 210 -2.86 6.00 30.41
N VAL A 211 -2.32 5.28 29.43
CA VAL A 211 -2.08 3.83 29.50
C VAL A 211 -1.14 3.47 30.65
N ALA A 212 0.00 4.16 30.75
CA ALA A 212 0.99 3.86 31.79
C ALA A 212 0.49 4.18 33.20
N LYS A 213 -0.34 5.23 33.34
CA LYS A 213 -1.00 5.56 34.61
C LYS A 213 -2.02 4.48 35.00
N ALA A 214 -2.83 4.01 34.06
CA ALA A 214 -3.82 2.95 34.31
C ALA A 214 -3.18 1.64 34.75
N LEU A 215 -1.98 1.31 34.23
CA LEU A 215 -1.19 0.14 34.62
C LEU A 215 -0.41 0.31 35.93
N GLY A 216 -0.25 1.53 36.44
CA GLY A 216 0.68 1.82 37.54
C GLY A 216 2.15 1.58 37.17
N ALA A 217 2.50 1.62 35.87
CA ALA A 217 3.80 1.24 35.34
C ALA A 217 4.42 2.36 34.46
N PRO A 218 4.78 3.52 35.04
CA PRO A 218 5.25 4.69 34.29
C PRO A 218 6.54 4.42 33.50
N ALA A 219 7.39 3.49 33.98
CA ALA A 219 8.65 3.14 33.33
C ALA A 219 8.49 2.49 31.94
N LEU A 220 7.29 2.03 31.60
CA LEU A 220 7.00 1.45 30.27
C LEU A 220 6.82 2.53 29.20
N ASN A 221 6.57 3.79 29.57
CA ASN A 221 6.21 4.83 28.62
C ASN A 221 7.44 5.53 28.05
N LEU A 222 7.73 5.29 26.77
CA LEU A 222 8.77 5.98 25.99
C LEU A 222 8.18 6.83 24.86
N THR A 223 6.90 7.21 24.93
CA THR A 223 6.27 8.07 23.92
C THR A 223 6.95 9.44 23.84
N GLY A 224 7.38 9.81 22.63
CA GLY A 224 8.15 11.03 22.34
C GLY A 224 9.55 11.06 22.95
N HIS A 225 10.14 9.92 23.32
CA HIS A 225 11.54 9.84 23.74
C HIS A 225 12.52 9.64 22.58
N PHE A 226 12.04 9.20 21.41
CA PHE A 226 12.88 8.84 20.28
C PHE A 226 12.71 9.81 19.12
N SER A 227 13.84 10.26 18.57
CA SER A 227 13.89 10.72 17.18
C SER A 227 13.66 9.54 16.23
N VAL A 228 13.45 9.79 14.93
CA VAL A 228 13.26 8.71 13.94
C VAL A 228 14.49 7.80 13.86
N SER A 229 15.69 8.38 13.83
CA SER A 229 16.95 7.64 13.81
C SER A 229 17.15 6.82 15.09
N ALA A 230 16.84 7.40 16.26
CA ALA A 230 16.92 6.70 17.55
C ALA A 230 15.90 5.55 17.64
N LEU A 231 14.68 5.75 17.14
CA LEU A 231 13.66 4.71 17.07
C LEU A 231 14.13 3.53 16.23
N CYS A 232 14.75 3.77 15.06
CA CYS A 232 15.28 2.71 14.22
C CYS A 232 16.36 1.87 14.91
N ARG A 233 17.20 2.49 15.75
CA ARG A 233 18.17 1.75 16.59
C ARG A 233 17.45 0.91 17.64
N PHE A 234 16.48 1.50 18.34
CA PHE A 234 15.71 0.83 19.38
C PHE A 234 14.87 -0.35 18.86
N LEU A 235 14.27 -0.22 17.67
CA LEU A 235 13.50 -1.29 17.03
C LEU A 235 14.30 -2.59 16.88
N ARG A 236 15.63 -2.51 16.75
CA ARG A 236 16.50 -3.69 16.62
C ARG A 236 16.59 -4.51 17.90
N GLU A 237 16.31 -3.92 19.06
CA GLU A 237 16.33 -4.57 20.38
C GLU A 237 15.01 -5.29 20.70
N LEU A 238 13.97 -5.06 19.90
CA LEU A 238 12.65 -5.67 20.12
C LEU A 238 12.59 -7.09 19.55
N ASP A 239 11.87 -7.97 20.24
CA ASP A 239 11.53 -9.30 19.75
C ASP A 239 10.29 -9.28 18.84
N LEU A 240 9.40 -8.31 19.07
CA LEU A 240 8.22 -8.04 18.24
C LEU A 240 7.84 -6.56 18.36
N PHE A 241 7.47 -5.96 17.23
CA PHE A 241 6.90 -4.62 17.17
C PHE A 241 5.42 -4.70 16.77
N VAL A 242 4.53 -4.28 17.68
CA VAL A 242 3.09 -4.25 17.51
C VAL A 242 2.68 -2.82 17.21
N THR A 243 2.05 -2.59 16.06
CA THR A 243 1.86 -1.23 15.56
C THR A 243 0.64 -1.12 14.63
N PRO A 244 -0.11 0.00 14.65
CA PRO A 244 -0.98 0.39 13.57
C PRO A 244 -0.26 0.50 12.21
N ASP A 245 -1.01 0.77 11.14
CA ASP A 245 -0.41 1.16 9.86
C ASP A 245 0.11 2.60 9.92
N THR A 246 1.43 2.75 10.06
CA THR A 246 2.12 4.04 10.25
C THR A 246 3.56 4.00 9.75
N GLY A 247 4.20 5.17 9.59
CA GLY A 247 5.60 5.28 9.13
C GLY A 247 6.59 4.36 9.90
N PRO A 248 6.55 4.35 11.25
CA PRO A 248 7.35 3.43 12.06
C PRO A 248 7.18 1.95 11.77
N MET A 249 6.01 1.49 11.31
CA MET A 249 5.81 0.11 10.87
C MET A 249 6.73 -0.23 9.70
N HIS A 250 6.75 0.64 8.68
CA HIS A 250 7.60 0.43 7.51
C HIS A 250 9.10 0.50 7.85
N LEU A 251 9.48 1.35 8.82
CA LEU A 251 10.85 1.38 9.32
C LEU A 251 11.24 0.09 10.05
N ALA A 252 10.35 -0.46 10.87
CA ALA A 252 10.56 -1.75 11.52
C ALA A 252 10.76 -2.87 10.49
N VAL A 253 9.92 -2.90 9.45
CA VAL A 253 10.04 -3.85 8.33
C VAL A 253 11.39 -3.68 7.61
N TRP A 254 11.78 -2.44 7.30
CA TRP A 254 13.03 -2.14 6.60
C TRP A 254 14.27 -2.51 7.42
N THR A 255 14.21 -2.33 8.74
CA THR A 255 15.31 -2.66 9.67
C THR A 255 15.30 -4.12 10.13
N GLY A 256 14.35 -4.92 9.64
CA GLY A 256 14.25 -6.35 9.92
C GLY A 256 13.62 -6.70 11.27
N THR A 257 13.00 -5.77 11.97
CA THR A 257 12.27 -6.08 13.21
C THR A 257 10.98 -6.85 12.89
N PRO A 258 10.68 -7.98 13.56
CA PRO A 258 9.40 -8.66 13.42
C PRO A 258 8.23 -7.73 13.72
N VAL A 259 7.20 -7.75 12.88
CA VAL A 259 6.03 -6.84 13.00
C VAL A 259 4.73 -7.62 13.10
N LEU A 260 3.89 -7.20 14.04
CA LEU A 260 2.46 -7.48 14.04
C LEU A 260 1.72 -6.17 13.80
N ASN A 261 1.15 -6.03 12.59
CA ASN A 261 0.36 -4.86 12.24
C ASN A 261 -1.09 -5.03 12.73
N ILE A 262 -1.57 -4.08 13.54
CA ILE A 262 -2.99 -3.97 13.93
C ILE A 262 -3.69 -3.09 12.90
N SER A 263 -4.27 -3.72 11.88
CA SER A 263 -4.89 -3.03 10.74
C SER A 263 -6.35 -2.67 11.05
N THR A 264 -6.57 -1.44 11.53
CA THR A 264 -7.90 -0.89 11.82
C THR A 264 -8.17 0.42 11.09
N GLY A 265 -9.45 0.78 10.98
CA GLY A 265 -9.90 2.01 10.33
C GLY A 265 -9.87 1.91 8.80
N PRO A 266 -9.85 3.06 8.11
CA PRO A 266 -9.76 3.13 6.65
C PRO A 266 -8.32 2.83 6.18
N VAL A 267 -7.92 1.57 6.37
CA VAL A 267 -6.62 1.00 6.03
C VAL A 267 -6.84 -0.28 5.26
N ASN A 268 -6.16 -0.41 4.12
CA ASN A 268 -6.13 -1.64 3.35
C ASN A 268 -4.74 -2.26 3.40
N ALA A 269 -4.60 -3.35 4.14
CA ALA A 269 -3.34 -4.06 4.31
C ALA A 269 -2.73 -4.60 3.00
N TRP A 270 -3.52 -4.73 1.91
CA TRP A 270 -2.98 -5.04 0.59
C TRP A 270 -2.15 -3.89 0.01
N GLU A 271 -2.43 -2.66 0.42
CA GLU A 271 -1.85 -1.44 -0.14
C GLU A 271 -0.63 -0.97 0.66
N THR A 272 -0.75 -1.01 1.98
CA THR A 272 0.21 -0.43 2.95
C THR A 272 0.70 -1.44 3.99
N GLY A 273 0.41 -2.73 3.85
CA GLY A 273 0.88 -3.73 4.81
C GLY A 273 2.41 -3.81 4.94
N PRO A 274 2.93 -4.60 5.89
CA PRO A 274 4.36 -4.83 6.00
C PRO A 274 4.94 -5.47 4.71
N PHE A 275 5.67 -4.71 3.89
CA PHE A 275 6.01 -5.11 2.52
C PHE A 275 6.83 -6.41 2.39
N SER A 276 7.82 -6.60 3.25
CA SER A 276 8.68 -7.79 3.26
C SER A 276 7.88 -9.04 3.68
N PRO A 277 8.25 -10.26 3.25
CA PRO A 277 7.56 -11.47 3.68
C PRO A 277 7.92 -11.86 5.13
N GLY A 278 6.98 -12.49 5.84
CA GLY A 278 7.18 -13.07 7.17
C GLY A 278 6.69 -12.21 8.35
N HIS A 279 6.00 -11.10 8.09
CA HIS A 279 5.36 -10.29 9.10
C HIS A 279 3.87 -10.66 9.21
N PHE A 280 3.19 -10.19 10.25
CA PHE A 280 1.79 -10.53 10.51
C PHE A 280 0.88 -9.30 10.45
N VAL A 281 -0.36 -9.51 10.02
CA VAL A 281 -1.43 -8.51 10.03
C VAL A 281 -2.63 -9.10 10.78
N LEU A 282 -3.03 -8.44 11.86
CA LEU A 282 -4.26 -8.72 12.60
C LEU A 282 -5.31 -7.67 12.23
N ARG A 283 -6.48 -8.12 11.78
CA ARG A 283 -7.60 -7.22 11.45
C ARG A 283 -8.95 -7.87 11.75
N ALA A 284 -10.01 -7.07 11.69
CA ALA A 284 -11.37 -7.58 11.84
C ALA A 284 -11.81 -8.40 10.61
N ALA A 285 -12.62 -9.44 10.82
CA ALA A 285 -13.22 -10.24 9.76
C ALA A 285 -14.54 -9.60 9.26
N LEU A 286 -14.46 -8.39 8.70
CA LEU A 286 -15.64 -7.61 8.27
C LEU A 286 -15.68 -7.33 6.75
N PRO A 287 -16.88 -7.28 6.13
CA PRO A 287 -17.04 -6.98 4.69
C PRO A 287 -16.58 -5.59 4.25
N CYS A 288 -16.39 -4.66 5.18
CA CYS A 288 -15.94 -3.28 4.93
C CYS A 288 -14.45 -3.05 5.22
N VAL A 289 -13.71 -4.02 5.78
CA VAL A 289 -12.26 -3.91 6.04
C VAL A 289 -11.52 -3.61 4.73
N GLY A 290 -10.53 -2.71 4.78
CA GLY A 290 -9.88 -2.20 3.57
C GLY A 290 -10.63 -1.03 2.91
N CYS A 291 -11.56 -0.38 3.62
CA CYS A 291 -12.27 0.78 3.09
C CYS A 291 -11.35 1.99 2.91
N TRP A 292 -11.65 2.80 1.91
CA TRP A 292 -10.96 4.07 1.66
C TRP A 292 -11.33 5.15 2.70
N HIS A 293 -12.58 5.17 3.16
CA HIS A 293 -13.07 5.96 4.28
C HIS A 293 -14.08 5.14 5.10
N CYS A 294 -14.18 5.39 6.40
CA CYS A 294 -15.20 4.77 7.24
C CYS A 294 -16.56 5.43 6.99
N THR A 295 -17.58 4.64 6.65
CA THR A 295 -18.98 5.10 6.46
C THR A 295 -19.93 4.53 7.51
N GLN A 296 -19.40 3.90 8.56
CA GLN A 296 -20.18 3.28 9.62
C GLN A 296 -20.39 4.28 10.77
N GLY A 297 -21.46 4.11 11.56
CA GLY A 297 -21.76 4.98 12.71
C GLY A 297 -20.74 4.87 13.86
N SER A 298 -19.97 3.78 13.89
CA SER A 298 -18.80 3.58 14.75
C SER A 298 -17.72 2.81 13.99
N VAL A 299 -16.48 2.79 14.51
CA VAL A 299 -15.37 2.06 13.89
C VAL A 299 -15.42 0.59 14.29
N LEU A 300 -16.37 -0.16 13.72
CA LEU A 300 -16.65 -1.58 14.04
C LEU A 300 -15.40 -2.48 14.01
N CYS A 301 -14.44 -2.20 13.13
CA CYS A 301 -13.22 -2.99 13.05
C CYS A 301 -12.28 -2.82 14.25
N LYS A 302 -12.38 -1.70 14.99
CA LYS A 302 -11.69 -1.54 16.28
C LYS A 302 -12.40 -2.31 17.38
N GLU A 303 -13.73 -2.27 17.40
CA GLU A 303 -14.55 -2.97 18.40
C GLU A 303 -14.34 -4.49 18.35
N ALA A 304 -14.03 -5.03 17.16
CA ALA A 304 -13.69 -6.44 16.98
C ALA A 304 -12.33 -6.85 17.57
N LEU A 305 -11.48 -5.91 17.98
CA LEU A 305 -10.18 -6.24 18.58
C LEU A 305 -10.30 -6.61 20.05
N HIS A 306 -9.73 -7.74 20.41
CA HIS A 306 -9.67 -8.21 21.80
C HIS A 306 -8.24 -8.24 22.32
N ALA A 307 -7.96 -7.49 23.38
CA ALA A 307 -6.63 -7.35 23.97
C ALA A 307 -6.05 -8.69 24.45
N SER A 308 -6.82 -9.48 25.20
CA SER A 308 -6.37 -10.78 25.72
C SER A 308 -6.04 -11.79 24.60
N ARG A 309 -6.88 -11.86 23.56
CA ARG A 309 -6.61 -12.70 22.38
C ARG A 309 -5.37 -12.22 21.61
N THR A 310 -5.19 -10.91 21.53
CA THR A 310 -4.02 -10.30 20.90
C THR A 310 -2.75 -10.59 21.70
N ALA A 311 -2.80 -10.52 23.03
CA ALA A 311 -1.70 -10.88 23.91
C ALA A 311 -1.30 -12.36 23.77
N TYR A 312 -2.29 -13.27 23.73
CA TYR A 312 -2.04 -14.69 23.48
C TYR A 312 -1.40 -14.94 22.11
N LEU A 313 -1.91 -14.28 21.05
CA LEU A 313 -1.30 -14.34 19.73
C LEU A 313 0.16 -13.88 19.78
N ILE A 314 0.43 -12.73 20.40
CA ILE A 314 1.79 -12.21 20.56
C ILE A 314 2.69 -13.22 21.28
N HIS A 315 2.20 -13.85 22.36
CA HIS A 315 2.92 -14.88 23.09
C HIS A 315 3.32 -16.06 22.19
N GLU A 316 2.40 -16.59 21.37
CA GLU A 316 2.71 -17.69 20.45
C GLU A 316 3.71 -17.28 19.35
N LEU A 317 3.62 -16.03 18.85
CA LEU A 317 4.55 -15.49 17.87
C LEU A 317 5.98 -15.37 18.43
N VAL A 318 6.16 -14.77 19.61
CA VAL A 318 7.49 -14.61 20.24
C VAL A 318 8.06 -15.93 20.76
N SER A 319 7.19 -16.87 21.13
CA SER A 319 7.59 -18.23 21.54
C SER A 319 7.96 -19.15 20.38
N LYS A 320 7.92 -18.66 19.12
CA LYS A 320 8.16 -19.43 17.89
C LYS A 320 7.28 -20.68 17.76
N LYS A 321 6.04 -20.55 18.23
CA LYS A 321 5.02 -21.59 18.16
C LYS A 321 4.01 -21.29 17.05
N GLU A 322 4.44 -20.66 15.96
CA GLU A 322 3.57 -20.32 14.81
C GLU A 322 2.78 -21.52 14.29
N LYS A 323 3.37 -22.71 14.33
CA LYS A 323 2.69 -23.96 13.97
C LYS A 323 1.45 -24.26 14.81
N ASN A 324 1.23 -23.61 15.95
CA ASN A 324 0.04 -23.79 16.78
C ASN A 324 -1.07 -22.80 16.40
N LEU A 325 -0.78 -21.75 15.64
CA LEU A 325 -1.73 -20.67 15.34
C LEU A 325 -2.99 -21.18 14.63
N HIS A 326 -2.87 -22.21 13.78
CA HIS A 326 -4.03 -22.82 13.11
C HIS A 326 -5.06 -23.45 14.08
N ARG A 327 -4.67 -23.71 15.33
CA ARG A 327 -5.56 -24.26 16.37
C ARG A 327 -6.21 -23.18 17.20
N PHE A 328 -5.78 -21.93 17.04
CA PHE A 328 -6.27 -20.81 17.80
C PHE A 328 -7.48 -20.19 17.09
N ALA A 329 -8.58 -20.09 17.82
CA ALA A 329 -9.77 -19.42 17.32
C ALA A 329 -9.66 -17.91 17.59
N LEU A 330 -9.80 -17.12 16.52
CA LEU A 330 -9.95 -15.68 16.57
C LEU A 330 -11.34 -15.30 16.03
N PRO A 331 -12.41 -15.42 16.83
CA PRO A 331 -13.74 -14.97 16.40
C PRO A 331 -13.70 -13.50 15.99
N ASP A 332 -14.38 -13.16 14.90
CA ASP A 332 -14.52 -11.80 14.36
C ASP A 332 -13.21 -11.11 13.95
N GLN A 333 -12.10 -11.84 13.98
CA GLN A 333 -10.78 -11.37 13.61
C GLN A 333 -10.14 -12.36 12.63
N GLU A 334 -9.16 -11.87 11.89
CA GLU A 334 -8.36 -12.69 11.01
C GLU A 334 -6.88 -12.35 11.15
N LEU A 335 -6.06 -13.38 11.00
CA LEU A 335 -4.61 -13.27 11.01
C LEU A 335 -4.07 -13.63 9.64
N LEU A 336 -3.29 -12.71 9.09
CA LEU A 336 -2.63 -12.86 7.80
C LEU A 336 -1.13 -12.81 7.99
N ARG A 337 -0.40 -13.44 7.09
CA ARG A 337 1.06 -13.36 6.98
C ARG A 337 1.44 -12.70 5.67
N THR A 338 2.37 -11.75 5.72
CA THR A 338 2.91 -11.13 4.52
C THR A 338 3.81 -12.12 3.80
N ALA A 339 3.65 -12.21 2.48
CA ALA A 339 4.29 -13.20 1.63
C ALA A 339 4.58 -12.59 0.24
N ARG A 340 5.14 -13.40 -0.65
CA ARG A 340 5.26 -13.08 -2.07
C ARG A 340 4.59 -14.18 -2.89
N ASP A 341 3.84 -13.81 -3.92
CA ASP A 341 3.21 -14.77 -4.82
C ASP A 341 4.21 -15.35 -5.85
N SER A 342 3.71 -16.14 -6.80
CA SER A 342 4.52 -16.75 -7.88
C SER A 342 5.16 -15.74 -8.84
N HIS A 343 4.64 -14.51 -8.92
CA HIS A 343 5.21 -13.42 -9.71
C HIS A 343 6.14 -12.55 -8.87
N ASN A 344 6.37 -12.94 -7.63
CA ASN A 344 7.03 -12.15 -6.60
C ASN A 344 6.38 -10.78 -6.44
N LEU A 345 5.04 -10.69 -6.41
CA LEU A 345 4.28 -9.53 -5.95
C LEU A 345 3.89 -9.71 -4.48
N PHE A 346 3.58 -8.63 -3.79
CA PHE A 346 3.11 -8.66 -2.40
C PHE A 346 1.86 -9.53 -2.27
N HIS A 347 1.84 -10.36 -1.23
CA HIS A 347 0.74 -11.24 -0.94
C HIS A 347 0.42 -11.28 0.56
N LEU A 348 -0.86 -11.48 0.89
CA LEU A 348 -1.31 -11.79 2.24
C LEU A 348 -1.85 -13.21 2.28
N GLU A 349 -1.12 -14.10 2.94
CA GLU A 349 -1.51 -15.48 3.18
C GLU A 349 -2.43 -15.55 4.40
N GLN A 350 -3.57 -16.23 4.26
CA GLN A 350 -4.50 -16.45 5.36
C GLN A 350 -3.95 -17.49 6.36
N ILE A 351 -3.78 -17.10 7.62
CA ILE A 351 -3.35 -18.01 8.71
C ILE A 351 -4.55 -18.41 9.58
N ILE A 352 -5.38 -17.45 9.98
CA ILE A 352 -6.61 -17.67 10.75
C ILE A 352 -7.73 -16.87 10.10
N GLY A 353 -8.93 -17.45 9.99
CA GLY A 353 -10.10 -16.84 9.36
C GLY A 353 -10.36 -17.38 7.95
N GLU A 354 -11.38 -16.84 7.30
CA GLU A 354 -11.80 -17.27 5.96
C GLU A 354 -11.49 -16.19 4.93
N THR A 355 -11.09 -16.61 3.72
CA THR A 355 -10.93 -15.73 2.58
C THR A 355 -12.28 -15.07 2.23
N PRO A 356 -12.39 -13.73 2.25
CA PRO A 356 -13.65 -13.05 1.95
C PRO A 356 -14.16 -13.38 0.54
N PRO A 357 -15.47 -13.59 0.31
CA PRO A 357 -16.01 -13.88 -1.02
C PRO A 357 -15.64 -12.85 -2.10
N ARG A 358 -15.48 -11.58 -1.71
CA ARG A 358 -15.06 -10.50 -2.61
C ARG A 358 -13.64 -10.67 -3.19
N GLN A 359 -12.81 -11.52 -2.57
CA GLN A 359 -11.42 -11.73 -2.98
C GLN A 359 -11.33 -12.41 -4.35
N VAL A 360 -12.34 -13.20 -4.76
CA VAL A 360 -12.38 -13.78 -6.11
C VAL A 360 -12.45 -12.68 -7.18
N THR A 361 -13.29 -11.66 -6.97
CA THR A 361 -13.35 -10.48 -7.86
C THR A 361 -12.03 -9.71 -7.85
N ALA A 362 -11.39 -9.60 -6.70
CA ALA A 362 -10.10 -8.92 -6.56
C ALA A 362 -8.96 -9.67 -7.31
N LEU A 363 -8.92 -11.00 -7.20
CA LEU A 363 -7.98 -11.85 -7.93
C LEU A 363 -8.18 -11.77 -9.46
N PHE A 364 -9.43 -11.72 -9.91
CA PHE A 364 -9.73 -11.47 -11.32
C PHE A 364 -9.16 -10.13 -11.80
N TRP A 365 -9.37 -9.04 -11.06
CA TRP A 365 -8.81 -7.74 -11.43
C TRP A 365 -7.28 -7.70 -11.34
N GLN A 366 -6.71 -8.36 -10.35
CA GLN A 366 -5.25 -8.53 -10.25
C GLN A 366 -4.72 -9.18 -11.52
N ALA A 367 -5.26 -10.34 -11.91
CA ALA A 367 -4.87 -11.04 -13.12
C ALA A 367 -5.11 -10.20 -14.39
N PHE A 368 -6.21 -9.46 -14.49
CA PHE A 368 -6.52 -8.65 -15.67
C PHE A 368 -5.48 -7.54 -15.90
N PHE A 369 -5.22 -6.71 -14.90
CA PHE A 369 -4.24 -5.62 -15.02
C PHE A 369 -2.80 -6.15 -15.10
N GLY A 370 -2.51 -7.24 -14.40
CA GLY A 370 -1.22 -7.91 -14.47
C GLY A 370 -0.95 -8.57 -15.84
N ASN A 371 -1.96 -9.15 -16.47
CA ASN A 371 -1.85 -9.74 -17.81
C ASN A 371 -1.77 -8.67 -18.90
N ARG A 372 -2.44 -7.53 -18.70
CA ARG A 372 -2.30 -6.36 -19.58
C ARG A 372 -0.85 -5.88 -19.70
N THR A 373 -0.09 -5.95 -18.61
CA THR A 373 1.27 -5.42 -18.51
C THR A 373 2.37 -6.50 -18.56
N GLY A 374 1.99 -7.75 -18.86
CA GLY A 374 2.95 -8.86 -19.06
C GLY A 374 3.47 -9.51 -17.77
N ILE A 375 2.87 -9.23 -16.62
CA ILE A 375 3.18 -9.92 -15.36
C ILE A 375 2.54 -11.30 -15.31
N PHE A 376 1.27 -11.39 -15.74
CA PHE A 376 0.47 -12.61 -15.78
C PHE A 376 0.27 -13.09 -17.22
N THR A 377 0.11 -14.39 -17.38
CA THR A 377 -0.20 -15.06 -18.65
C THR A 377 -1.69 -15.02 -18.97
N ASP A 378 -2.05 -15.23 -20.24
CA ASP A 378 -3.45 -15.34 -20.66
C ASP A 378 -4.16 -16.53 -20.01
N ALA A 379 -3.43 -17.62 -19.73
CA ALA A 379 -3.97 -18.79 -19.04
C ALA A 379 -4.40 -18.45 -17.61
N GLU A 380 -3.57 -17.70 -16.88
CA GLU A 380 -3.88 -17.23 -15.52
C GLU A 380 -5.08 -16.29 -15.52
N LEU A 381 -5.17 -15.36 -16.47
CA LEU A 381 -6.33 -14.48 -16.61
C LEU A 381 -7.62 -15.27 -16.90
N ARG A 382 -7.59 -16.23 -17.83
CA ARG A 382 -8.76 -17.07 -18.15
C ARG A 382 -9.20 -17.90 -16.96
N GLN A 383 -8.26 -18.43 -16.17
CA GLN A 383 -8.58 -19.16 -14.95
C GLN A 383 -9.20 -18.25 -13.89
N ALA A 384 -8.67 -17.04 -13.70
CA ALA A 384 -9.23 -16.07 -12.76
C ALA A 384 -10.65 -15.63 -13.16
N TRP A 385 -10.90 -15.43 -14.46
CA TRP A 385 -12.24 -15.18 -15.00
C TRP A 385 -13.21 -16.33 -14.71
N LYS A 386 -12.79 -17.58 -14.97
CA LYS A 386 -13.60 -18.77 -14.67
C LYS A 386 -14.00 -18.81 -13.19
N ASN A 387 -13.03 -18.62 -12.29
CA ASN A 387 -13.28 -18.60 -10.85
C ASN A 387 -14.27 -17.48 -10.47
N PHE A 388 -14.13 -16.28 -11.06
CA PHE A 388 -15.04 -15.16 -10.84
C PHE A 388 -16.48 -15.44 -11.31
N ALA A 389 -16.63 -16.04 -12.49
CA ALA A 389 -17.92 -16.43 -13.03
C ALA A 389 -18.60 -17.54 -12.20
N GLU A 390 -17.82 -18.49 -11.67
CA GLU A 390 -18.33 -19.60 -10.86
C GLU A 390 -18.66 -19.22 -9.41
N ALA A 391 -17.96 -18.23 -8.83
CA ALA A 391 -18.14 -17.84 -7.43
C ALA A 391 -19.56 -17.34 -7.08
N SER A 392 -20.34 -16.88 -8.07
CA SER A 392 -21.78 -16.66 -7.91
C SER A 392 -22.49 -16.74 -9.27
N PRO A 393 -23.53 -17.57 -9.44
CA PRO A 393 -24.23 -17.76 -10.70
C PRO A 393 -24.81 -16.47 -11.34
N GLY A 394 -24.98 -15.39 -10.57
CA GLY A 394 -25.47 -14.10 -11.06
C GLY A 394 -24.38 -13.09 -11.47
N ASN A 395 -23.12 -13.31 -11.07
CA ASN A 395 -22.05 -12.34 -11.30
C ASN A 395 -21.67 -12.22 -12.77
N GLY A 396 -21.50 -13.34 -13.47
CA GLY A 396 -21.12 -13.36 -14.89
C GLY A 396 -22.11 -12.59 -15.78
N PRO A 397 -23.40 -12.99 -15.84
CA PRO A 397 -24.38 -12.34 -16.71
C PRO A 397 -24.57 -10.85 -16.40
N ALA A 398 -24.66 -10.45 -15.13
CA ALA A 398 -24.82 -9.05 -14.74
C ALA A 398 -23.58 -8.21 -15.08
N PHE A 399 -22.38 -8.79 -14.92
CA PHE A 399 -21.11 -8.17 -15.30
C PHE A 399 -21.02 -7.94 -16.81
N ILE A 400 -21.40 -8.95 -17.62
CA ILE A 400 -21.44 -8.84 -19.08
C ILE A 400 -22.46 -7.78 -19.53
N GLN A 401 -23.66 -7.73 -18.93
CA GLN A 401 -24.64 -6.68 -19.25
C GLN A 401 -24.10 -5.28 -18.94
N ALA A 402 -23.40 -5.11 -17.82
CA ALA A 402 -22.75 -3.85 -17.48
C ALA A 402 -21.62 -3.48 -18.46
N LEU A 403 -20.85 -4.46 -18.95
CA LEU A 403 -19.83 -4.26 -20.00
C LEU A 403 -20.45 -3.84 -21.34
N VAL A 404 -21.57 -4.44 -21.74
CA VAL A 404 -22.29 -4.04 -22.97
C VAL A 404 -22.79 -2.60 -22.86
N LYS A 405 -23.33 -2.20 -21.68
CA LYS A 405 -23.70 -0.81 -21.42
C LYS A 405 -22.50 0.14 -21.57
N LEU A 406 -21.35 -0.21 -20.96
CA LEU A 406 -20.11 0.57 -21.07
C LEU A 406 -19.65 0.71 -22.53
N SER A 407 -19.62 -0.39 -23.29
CA SER A 407 -19.26 -0.39 -24.72
C SER A 407 -20.15 0.54 -25.53
N LYS A 408 -21.48 0.54 -25.27
CA LYS A 408 -22.44 1.42 -25.93
C LYS A 408 -22.16 2.90 -25.62
N GLU A 409 -21.89 3.23 -24.36
CA GLU A 409 -21.59 4.62 -23.95
C GLU A 409 -20.32 5.14 -24.63
N LEU A 410 -19.25 4.33 -24.70
CA LEU A 410 -18.00 4.68 -25.39
C LEU A 410 -18.20 4.82 -26.91
N SER A 411 -18.95 3.90 -27.52
CA SER A 411 -19.22 3.89 -28.96
C SER A 411 -20.06 5.10 -29.41
N LEU A 412 -20.99 5.58 -28.58
CA LEU A 412 -21.77 6.78 -28.87
C LEU A 412 -20.88 8.02 -29.00
N HIS A 413 -19.85 8.15 -28.17
CA HIS A 413 -18.88 9.24 -28.26
C HIS A 413 -18.13 9.23 -29.59
N LEU A 414 -17.61 8.07 -30.00
CA LEU A 414 -16.90 7.92 -31.28
C LEU A 414 -17.77 8.25 -32.52
N ARG A 415 -19.09 8.12 -32.40
CA ARG A 415 -20.06 8.47 -33.46
C ARG A 415 -20.44 9.95 -33.45
N GLY A 416 -19.75 10.80 -32.70
CA GLY A 416 -20.01 12.24 -32.63
C GLY A 416 -21.23 12.61 -31.79
N SER A 417 -21.85 11.65 -31.10
CA SER A 417 -22.85 11.96 -30.07
C SER A 417 -22.10 12.28 -28.79
N HIS A 418 -22.02 13.57 -28.41
CA HIS A 418 -21.43 13.96 -27.13
C HIS A 418 -22.25 13.37 -25.97
N ALA A 419 -21.93 12.14 -25.56
CA ALA A 419 -22.40 11.59 -24.31
C ALA A 419 -21.71 12.38 -23.20
N ALA A 420 -22.34 13.48 -22.77
CA ALA A 420 -21.87 14.35 -21.69
C ALA A 420 -21.56 13.56 -20.40
N SER A 421 -22.13 12.36 -20.25
CA SER A 421 -21.97 11.48 -19.11
C SER A 421 -20.56 10.91 -18.92
N VAL A 422 -19.76 10.70 -19.97
CA VAL A 422 -18.40 10.11 -19.83
C VAL A 422 -17.40 11.13 -19.27
N ASN A 423 -17.69 12.42 -19.45
CA ASN A 423 -16.83 13.51 -18.99
C ASN A 423 -17.14 13.95 -17.56
N THR A 424 -18.12 13.33 -16.89
CA THR A 424 -18.47 13.68 -15.51
C THR A 424 -17.56 12.95 -14.52
N GLU A 425 -17.23 13.60 -13.40
CA GLU A 425 -16.45 12.99 -12.32
C GLU A 425 -17.09 11.72 -11.73
N THR A 426 -18.41 11.57 -11.92
CA THR A 426 -19.22 10.44 -11.44
C THR A 426 -19.34 9.29 -12.43
N PHE A 427 -18.82 9.41 -13.65
CA PHE A 427 -18.95 8.41 -14.71
C PHE A 427 -18.59 7.00 -14.22
N TRP A 428 -17.39 6.83 -13.68
CA TRP A 428 -16.87 5.54 -13.25
C TRP A 428 -17.71 4.90 -12.13
N ALA A 429 -18.26 5.72 -11.24
CA ALA A 429 -19.05 5.29 -10.09
C ALA A 429 -20.49 4.88 -10.45
N SER A 430 -20.96 5.26 -11.65
CA SER A 430 -22.29 4.90 -12.16
C SER A 430 -22.45 3.42 -12.53
N PHE A 431 -21.36 2.65 -12.51
CA PHE A 431 -21.32 1.22 -12.79
C PHE A 431 -21.34 0.37 -11.51
N PRO A 432 -21.82 -0.90 -11.58
CA PRO A 432 -21.81 -1.83 -10.45
C PRO A 432 -20.40 -2.02 -9.88
N LEU A 433 -20.30 -2.24 -8.56
CA LEU A 433 -19.02 -2.36 -7.85
C LEU A 433 -18.00 -3.28 -8.56
N PRO A 434 -18.34 -4.50 -9.01
CA PRO A 434 -17.36 -5.39 -9.64
C PRO A 434 -16.73 -4.83 -10.91
N LEU A 435 -17.37 -3.89 -11.62
CA LEU A 435 -16.85 -3.29 -12.85
C LEU A 435 -16.05 -2.00 -12.62
N ARG A 436 -16.14 -1.41 -11.42
CA ARG A 436 -15.52 -0.11 -11.12
C ARG A 436 -13.99 -0.06 -11.24
N PRO A 437 -13.22 -1.14 -11.01
CA PRO A 437 -11.78 -1.10 -11.27
C PRO A 437 -11.46 -0.75 -12.73
N LEU A 438 -12.20 -1.32 -13.68
CA LEU A 438 -12.06 -0.99 -15.10
C LEU A 438 -12.56 0.42 -15.42
N THR A 439 -13.77 0.77 -14.99
CA THR A 439 -14.36 2.07 -15.40
C THR A 439 -13.59 3.25 -14.83
N SER A 440 -13.05 3.13 -13.60
CA SER A 440 -12.20 4.16 -13.01
C SER A 440 -10.88 4.31 -13.76
N TYR A 441 -10.21 3.19 -14.06
CA TYR A 441 -8.97 3.18 -14.86
C TYR A 441 -9.20 3.80 -16.24
N MET A 442 -10.28 3.39 -16.91
CA MET A 442 -10.65 3.89 -18.23
C MET A 442 -10.97 5.37 -18.20
N HIS A 443 -11.69 5.86 -17.19
CA HIS A 443 -12.01 7.28 -17.07
C HIS A 443 -10.75 8.14 -16.97
N LEU A 444 -9.78 7.73 -16.14
CA LEU A 444 -8.47 8.40 -16.07
C LEU A 444 -7.70 8.29 -17.38
N SER A 445 -7.73 7.15 -18.04
CA SER A 445 -7.07 6.95 -19.35
C SER A 445 -7.67 7.87 -20.43
N LEU A 446 -9.00 8.04 -20.44
CA LEU A 446 -9.70 8.97 -21.33
C LEU A 446 -9.32 10.42 -21.02
N GLN A 447 -9.28 10.82 -19.75
CA GLN A 447 -8.82 12.14 -19.33
C GLN A 447 -7.37 12.40 -19.75
N ASN A 448 -6.48 11.43 -19.55
CA ASN A 448 -5.07 11.49 -19.95
C ASN A 448 -4.92 11.61 -21.48
N GLY A 449 -5.81 10.97 -22.24
CA GLY A 449 -5.90 11.10 -23.69
C GLY A 449 -6.66 12.35 -24.17
N MET A 450 -7.01 13.27 -23.26
CA MET A 450 -7.81 14.48 -23.51
C MET A 450 -9.14 14.19 -24.22
N PHE A 451 -9.74 13.03 -23.94
CA PHE A 451 -10.98 12.56 -24.57
C PHE A 451 -10.93 12.50 -26.11
N LYS A 452 -9.74 12.32 -26.70
CA LYS A 452 -9.60 12.14 -28.15
C LYS A 452 -10.04 10.74 -28.58
N ASN A 453 -10.45 10.59 -29.84
CA ASN A 453 -10.90 9.30 -30.40
C ASN A 453 -9.92 8.13 -30.17
N ALA A 454 -8.61 8.40 -30.19
CA ALA A 454 -7.59 7.38 -29.90
C ALA A 454 -7.71 6.80 -28.48
N ALA A 455 -8.04 7.63 -27.48
CA ALA A 455 -8.23 7.19 -26.10
C ALA A 455 -9.50 6.34 -25.97
N PHE A 456 -10.58 6.72 -26.68
CA PHE A 456 -11.81 5.91 -26.75
C PHE A 456 -11.60 4.56 -27.43
N ALA A 457 -10.78 4.50 -28.48
CA ALA A 457 -10.41 3.24 -29.12
C ALA A 457 -9.66 2.31 -28.15
N GLN A 458 -8.65 2.80 -27.44
CA GLN A 458 -7.93 2.04 -26.42
C GLN A 458 -8.85 1.58 -25.27
N ALA A 459 -9.78 2.43 -24.84
CA ALA A 459 -10.81 2.08 -23.87
C ALA A 459 -11.69 0.93 -24.36
N LEU A 460 -12.10 0.92 -25.63
CA LEU A 460 -12.87 -0.18 -26.23
C LEU A 460 -12.06 -1.47 -26.33
N GLU A 461 -10.77 -1.42 -26.66
CA GLU A 461 -9.89 -2.61 -26.68
C GLU A 461 -9.85 -3.32 -25.31
N LEU A 462 -9.89 -2.58 -24.20
CA LEU A 462 -9.97 -3.17 -22.85
C LEU A 462 -11.31 -3.90 -22.63
N VAL A 463 -12.41 -3.33 -23.12
CA VAL A 463 -13.73 -3.94 -23.05
C VAL A 463 -13.81 -5.19 -23.93
N GLU A 464 -13.27 -5.14 -25.14
CA GLU A 464 -13.21 -6.28 -26.07
C GLU A 464 -12.38 -7.42 -25.49
N ARG A 465 -11.23 -7.11 -24.86
CA ARG A 465 -10.41 -8.11 -24.16
C ARG A 465 -11.21 -8.83 -23.08
N LEU A 466 -11.99 -8.11 -22.28
CA LEU A 466 -12.84 -8.72 -21.26
C LEU A 466 -13.95 -9.60 -21.84
N ILE A 467 -14.60 -9.15 -22.92
CA ILE A 467 -15.62 -9.95 -23.61
C ILE A 467 -15.02 -11.24 -24.16
N SER A 468 -13.76 -11.23 -24.63
CA SER A 468 -13.07 -12.41 -25.17
C SER A 468 -12.68 -13.49 -24.13
N LEU A 469 -12.87 -13.20 -22.83
CA LEU A 469 -12.66 -14.18 -21.76
C LEU A 469 -13.86 -15.13 -21.59
N HIS A 470 -15.05 -14.71 -22.05
CA HIS A 470 -16.28 -15.49 -22.02
C HIS A 470 -16.31 -16.58 -23.10
#